data_AF-A0A2B4RVU3-F1
#
_entry.id   AF-A0A2B4RVU3-F1
#
_cell.length_a   1.000
_cell.length_b   1.000
_cell.length_c   1.000
_cell.angle_alpha   90.00
_cell.angle_beta   90.00
_cell.angle_gamma   90.00
#
_symmetry.space_group_name_H-M   'P 1'
#
loop_
_entity.id
_entity.type
_entity.pdbx_description
1 polymer ?
#
loop_
_entity_poly.entity_id
_entity_poly.type
_entity_poly.pdbx_seq_one_letter_code
_entity_poly.pdbx_strand_id
1 'polypeptide(L)'
;MATRMLGRILQSNARSVIVCSTDYRRCMIPGFRCFCSAVSDARECFHPSLPFSKRLKNIQPFCETLTGPNEVLELFNQFIILPEQLKKEALDYALNWLVRYDKIDAAFELITLMEQNNIPKTYSTYSIVANCYSKSNYPKHSMKNLFHEMLKDGLTPRARHFKPFVEMEAIKGDPMDAFRCLDDLRHSGTLHERIVDIYVTVVRACVGRESRQLTNKVLELFYDVRRYRDLLSFEALETIKLWFDSQKDPKWVTAWSFPTATYHCQACKQKLETGHFTAEELQELKDPLISHMLRNRKILSEVRSHTTAGKYVDYNRPGHSNRFPVSVVRFIETTGRYDVVVDGLNAAYYYHHFDAEKLKAVAEHFLKQEKRVLVVGSSPISLGNLKRHDNVLPSVMDFLREHCGVFCLAGRSLDDVYLLSAAMQCGPGTLLVSSDMFSNHLQGMDLLMKAQFTRWQELYQMKLASLGGKQPMFESVRRFDSRVHVQTTGDTWHFPSSDGSKWLCVRREDKSLLDSHTVSYF
;
A
#
# COMPACT_ATOMS: atom_id res chain seq x y z
N MET A 1 40.86 -22.47 -54.58
CA MET A 1 41.82 -21.38 -54.38
C MET A 1 41.16 -20.34 -53.49
N ALA A 2 41.27 -20.51 -52.17
CA ALA A 2 42.42 -20.11 -51.35
C ALA A 2 42.44 -18.59 -51.08
N THR A 3 42.08 -18.29 -49.82
CA THR A 3 42.74 -17.32 -48.91
C THR A 3 42.77 -15.82 -49.27
N ARG A 4 42.16 -15.02 -48.37
CA ARG A 4 42.83 -14.09 -47.41
C ARG A 4 41.75 -13.32 -46.62
N MET A 5 41.80 -13.09 -45.32
CA MET A 5 42.64 -13.57 -44.23
C MET A 5 41.95 -13.13 -42.92
N LEU A 6 41.88 -14.03 -41.95
CA LEU A 6 41.55 -13.78 -40.54
C LEU A 6 42.59 -12.86 -39.88
N GLY A 7 42.18 -12.07 -38.88
CA GLY A 7 43.13 -11.49 -37.93
C GLY A 7 42.59 -10.47 -36.93
N ARG A 8 42.45 -10.94 -35.66
CA ARG A 8 42.41 -10.22 -34.36
C ARG A 8 41.01 -9.86 -33.83
N ILE A 9 40.33 -10.67 -32.99
CA ILE A 9 40.65 -11.36 -31.71
C ILE A 9 40.89 -10.41 -30.53
N LEU A 10 39.89 -10.39 -29.63
CA LEU A 10 39.91 -10.28 -28.14
C LEU A 10 40.52 -9.00 -27.52
N GLN A 11 40.07 -8.42 -26.42
CA GLN A 11 39.16 -8.80 -25.33
C GLN A 11 38.88 -7.54 -24.48
N SER A 12 37.92 -7.65 -23.55
CA SER A 12 37.61 -6.72 -22.44
C SER A 12 36.72 -5.51 -22.83
N ASN A 13 35.66 -5.14 -22.12
CA ASN A 13 35.14 -5.54 -20.83
C ASN A 13 33.62 -5.30 -20.75
N ALA A 14 32.98 -6.07 -19.89
CA ALA A 14 31.59 -5.97 -19.48
C ALA A 14 31.14 -4.56 -19.05
N ARG A 15 29.88 -4.23 -19.34
CA ARG A 15 28.97 -3.50 -18.43
C ARG A 15 27.52 -3.54 -18.92
N SER A 16 26.71 -4.33 -18.21
CA SER A 16 25.34 -4.04 -17.79
C SER A 16 24.38 -3.37 -18.79
N VAL A 17 23.52 -4.16 -19.42
CA VAL A 17 22.16 -3.69 -19.74
C VAL A 17 21.24 -4.20 -18.64
N ILE A 18 20.88 -3.27 -17.77
CA ILE A 18 19.87 -3.38 -16.73
C ILE A 18 18.53 -3.65 -17.44
N VAL A 19 17.98 -4.85 -17.31
CA VAL A 19 16.60 -5.13 -17.69
C VAL A 19 15.73 -4.79 -16.49
N CYS A 20 15.05 -3.65 -16.58
CA CYS A 20 14.09 -3.16 -15.60
C CYS A 20 12.87 -4.10 -15.51
N SER A 21 12.40 -4.38 -14.29
CA SER A 21 11.40 -5.40 -13.96
C SER A 21 9.94 -4.90 -13.94
N THR A 22 9.54 -3.95 -14.81
CA THR A 22 8.20 -3.33 -14.71
C THR A 22 7.29 -3.34 -15.94
N ASP A 23 7.68 -3.92 -17.09
CA ASP A 23 6.88 -3.77 -18.33
C ASP A 23 6.10 -5.00 -18.85
N TYR A 24 5.91 -6.06 -18.06
CA TYR A 24 5.08 -7.21 -18.50
C TYR A 24 3.55 -7.02 -18.41
N ARG A 25 3.04 -5.78 -18.24
CA ARG A 25 1.60 -5.50 -18.12
C ARG A 25 0.90 -4.85 -19.33
N ARG A 26 1.52 -4.74 -20.50
CA ARG A 26 0.85 -4.20 -21.70
C ARG A 26 1.11 -5.01 -22.96
N CYS A 27 0.36 -6.10 -23.13
CA CYS A 27 0.02 -6.66 -24.44
C CYS A 27 -1.34 -7.37 -24.34
N MET A 28 -2.42 -6.60 -24.15
CA MET A 28 -3.74 -7.01 -24.63
C MET A 28 -4.03 -6.19 -25.88
N ILE A 29 -3.96 -6.83 -27.05
CA ILE A 29 -4.63 -6.35 -28.25
C ILE A 29 -5.90 -7.21 -28.37
N PRO A 30 -7.11 -6.63 -28.32
CA PRO A 30 -8.33 -7.35 -28.62
C PRO A 30 -8.48 -7.48 -30.14
N GLY A 31 -8.78 -8.70 -30.60
CA GLY A 31 -9.23 -8.96 -31.97
C GLY A 31 -8.17 -9.53 -32.91
N PHE A 32 -7.82 -10.80 -32.72
CA PHE A 32 -7.42 -11.68 -33.83
C PHE A 32 -7.85 -13.10 -33.47
N ARG A 33 -8.94 -13.59 -34.09
CA ARG A 33 -9.27 -15.01 -34.09
C ARG A 33 -8.30 -15.70 -35.04
N CYS A 34 -7.17 -16.18 -34.53
CA CYS A 34 -6.43 -17.22 -35.22
C CYS A 34 -7.05 -18.56 -34.82
N PHE A 35 -7.92 -19.08 -35.67
CA PHE A 35 -8.28 -20.49 -35.63
C PHE A 35 -7.03 -21.29 -36.00
N CYS A 36 -6.27 -21.76 -35.01
CA CYS A 36 -5.30 -22.82 -35.26
C CYS A 36 -6.09 -24.14 -35.27
N SER A 37 -6.29 -24.67 -36.46
CA SER A 37 -6.84 -26.00 -36.66
C SER A 37 -5.81 -27.05 -36.25
N ALA A 38 -6.20 -27.93 -35.33
CA ALA A 38 -5.53 -29.18 -34.93
C ALA A 38 -4.28 -29.10 -34.03
N VAL A 39 -4.29 -29.97 -33.01
CA VAL A 39 -3.27 -30.19 -31.98
C VAL A 39 -1.89 -30.58 -32.53
N SER A 40 -1.80 -31.04 -33.79
CA SER A 40 -0.52 -31.42 -34.41
C SER A 40 0.42 -30.22 -34.60
N ASP A 41 -0.10 -29.03 -34.91
CA ASP A 41 0.74 -27.87 -35.26
C ASP A 41 1.40 -27.23 -34.02
N ALA A 42 0.79 -27.36 -32.83
CA ALA A 42 1.40 -26.88 -31.60
C ALA A 42 2.65 -27.68 -31.22
N ARG A 43 2.70 -28.98 -31.58
CA ARG A 43 3.83 -29.89 -31.32
C ARG A 43 5.06 -29.54 -32.18
N GLU A 44 4.87 -29.01 -33.38
CA GLU A 44 5.97 -28.59 -34.28
C GLU A 44 6.52 -27.18 -33.96
N CYS A 45 5.80 -26.36 -33.20
CA CYS A 45 6.13 -24.95 -32.99
C CYS A 45 7.04 -24.65 -31.78
N PHE A 46 7.76 -25.65 -31.25
CA PHE A 46 8.64 -25.49 -30.07
C PHE A 46 10.08 -25.96 -30.31
N HIS A 47 10.64 -25.68 -31.49
CA HIS A 47 12.05 -25.98 -31.77
C HIS A 47 13.00 -25.12 -30.89
N PRO A 48 14.13 -25.65 -30.36
CA PRO A 48 15.08 -24.90 -29.55
C PRO A 48 15.63 -23.63 -30.23
N SER A 49 15.60 -23.59 -31.56
CA SER A 49 16.01 -22.43 -32.37
C SER A 49 14.99 -21.28 -32.39
N LEU A 50 13.76 -21.47 -31.90
CA LEU A 50 12.73 -20.43 -31.87
C LEU A 50 12.89 -19.50 -30.64
N PRO A 51 12.67 -18.18 -30.81
CA PRO A 51 12.64 -17.25 -29.69
C PRO A 51 11.63 -17.66 -28.61
N PHE A 52 12.01 -17.50 -27.33
CA PHE A 52 11.14 -17.82 -26.19
C PHE A 52 9.75 -17.17 -26.28
N SER A 53 9.67 -15.94 -26.80
CA SER A 53 8.41 -15.21 -26.99
C SER A 53 7.45 -15.87 -27.98
N LYS A 54 7.95 -16.57 -29.02
CA LYS A 54 7.09 -17.33 -29.95
C LYS A 54 6.60 -18.62 -29.29
N ARG A 55 7.49 -19.26 -28.53
CA ARG A 55 7.23 -20.48 -27.78
C ARG A 55 6.17 -20.29 -26.68
N LEU A 56 6.23 -19.19 -25.94
CA LEU A 56 5.26 -18.82 -24.91
C LEU A 56 3.81 -18.70 -25.44
N LYS A 57 3.64 -18.21 -26.68
CA LYS A 57 2.31 -18.03 -27.30
C LYS A 57 1.55 -19.34 -27.51
N ASN A 58 2.25 -20.47 -27.63
CA ASN A 58 1.64 -21.76 -27.91
C ASN A 58 1.27 -22.54 -26.64
N ILE A 59 1.75 -22.10 -25.47
CA ILE A 59 1.45 -22.76 -24.19
C ILE A 59 -0.05 -22.72 -23.89
N GLN A 60 -0.70 -21.57 -24.10
CA GLN A 60 -2.13 -21.42 -23.84
C GLN A 60 -2.98 -22.34 -24.73
N PRO A 61 -2.88 -22.31 -26.09
CA PRO A 61 -3.62 -23.23 -26.95
C PRO A 61 -3.38 -24.70 -26.61
N PHE A 62 -2.14 -25.07 -26.31
CA PHE A 62 -1.81 -26.44 -25.91
C PHE A 62 -2.54 -26.85 -24.62
N CYS A 63 -2.51 -25.99 -23.60
CA CYS A 63 -3.22 -26.23 -22.34
C CYS A 63 -4.74 -26.29 -22.55
N GLU A 64 -5.30 -25.54 -23.50
CA GLU A 64 -6.74 -25.54 -23.83
C GLU A 64 -7.19 -26.86 -24.47
N THR A 65 -6.36 -27.47 -25.31
CA THR A 65 -6.70 -28.71 -26.02
C THR A 65 -6.26 -29.99 -25.32
N LEU A 66 -5.48 -29.90 -24.24
CA LEU A 66 -4.97 -31.05 -23.48
C LEU A 66 -6.09 -31.98 -22.96
N THR A 67 -6.03 -33.27 -23.27
CA THR A 67 -7.07 -34.25 -22.91
C THR A 67 -6.58 -35.40 -22.03
N GLY A 68 -5.27 -35.65 -21.95
CA GLY A 68 -4.74 -36.81 -21.20
C GLY A 68 -3.33 -36.63 -20.61
N PRO A 69 -2.93 -37.54 -19.71
CA PRO A 69 -1.67 -37.43 -18.95
C PRO A 69 -0.40 -37.46 -19.81
N ASN A 70 -0.40 -38.27 -20.88
CA ASN A 70 0.73 -38.32 -21.82
C ASN A 70 1.06 -36.95 -22.44
N GLU A 71 0.05 -36.09 -22.65
CA GLU A 71 0.23 -34.76 -23.21
C GLU A 71 0.82 -33.78 -22.18
N VAL A 72 0.62 -34.02 -20.88
CA VAL A 72 1.27 -33.26 -19.79
C VAL A 72 2.77 -33.54 -19.78
N LEU A 73 3.15 -34.81 -19.94
CA LEU A 73 4.56 -35.19 -20.05
C LEU A 73 5.22 -34.60 -21.31
N GLU A 74 4.51 -34.61 -22.44
CA GLU A 74 4.96 -33.93 -23.68
C GLU A 74 5.22 -32.44 -23.43
N LEU A 75 4.25 -31.76 -22.82
CA LEU A 75 4.37 -30.34 -22.45
C LEU A 75 5.57 -30.08 -21.54
N PHE A 76 5.75 -30.92 -20.51
CA PHE A 76 6.87 -30.82 -19.57
C PHE A 76 8.22 -30.99 -20.27
N ASN A 77 8.35 -31.99 -21.15
CA ASN A 77 9.57 -32.24 -21.91
C ASN A 77 9.95 -31.06 -22.82
N GLN A 78 8.98 -30.28 -23.29
CA GLN A 78 9.25 -29.06 -24.05
C GLN A 78 9.88 -27.95 -23.19
N PHE A 79 9.58 -27.91 -21.88
CA PHE A 79 10.08 -26.86 -20.99
C PHE A 79 11.40 -27.22 -20.31
N ILE A 80 11.69 -28.49 -20.07
CA ILE A 80 12.88 -28.89 -19.29
C ILE A 80 14.20 -28.57 -20.00
N ILE A 81 14.18 -28.43 -21.33
CA ILE A 81 15.33 -28.03 -22.15
C ILE A 81 15.64 -26.52 -22.08
N LEU A 82 14.78 -25.72 -21.45
CA LEU A 82 14.97 -24.28 -21.32
C LEU A 82 16.02 -23.94 -20.24
N PRO A 83 16.71 -22.78 -20.37
CA PRO A 83 17.48 -22.20 -19.28
C PRO A 83 16.64 -22.09 -18.00
N GLU A 84 17.26 -22.28 -16.84
CA GLU A 84 16.56 -22.45 -15.56
C GLU A 84 15.54 -21.33 -15.25
N GLN A 85 15.89 -20.07 -15.55
CA GLN A 85 15.00 -18.94 -15.31
C GLN A 85 13.74 -19.01 -16.18
N LEU A 86 13.90 -19.29 -17.48
CA LEU A 86 12.79 -19.39 -18.44
C LEU A 86 11.96 -20.66 -18.23
N LYS A 87 12.59 -21.73 -17.74
CA LYS A 87 11.94 -23.00 -17.41
C LYS A 87 10.86 -22.79 -16.34
N LYS A 88 11.22 -22.13 -15.23
CA LYS A 88 10.29 -21.86 -14.12
C LYS A 88 9.12 -20.98 -14.57
N GLU A 89 9.41 -19.92 -15.32
CA GLU A 89 8.39 -19.02 -15.86
C GLU A 89 7.42 -19.71 -16.84
N ALA A 90 7.94 -20.56 -17.73
CA ALA A 90 7.11 -21.32 -18.68
C ALA A 90 6.20 -22.33 -17.97
N LEU A 91 6.73 -23.05 -16.97
CA LEU A 91 5.97 -23.99 -16.15
C LEU A 91 4.87 -23.29 -15.34
N ASP A 92 5.19 -22.18 -14.68
CA ASP A 92 4.21 -21.37 -13.95
C ASP A 92 3.12 -20.83 -14.88
N TYR A 93 3.48 -20.42 -16.10
CA TYR A 93 2.52 -19.98 -17.11
C TYR A 93 1.60 -21.11 -17.58
N ALA A 94 2.15 -22.29 -17.85
CA ALA A 94 1.39 -23.48 -18.22
C ALA A 94 0.43 -23.90 -17.10
N LEU A 95 0.92 -24.01 -15.87
CA LEU A 95 0.11 -24.33 -14.69
C LEU A 95 -1.07 -23.37 -14.52
N ASN A 96 -0.84 -22.06 -14.66
CA ASN A 96 -1.91 -21.07 -14.57
C ASN A 96 -2.98 -21.25 -15.67
N TRP A 97 -2.60 -21.62 -16.90
CA TRP A 97 -3.57 -21.91 -17.96
C TRP A 97 -4.34 -23.21 -17.73
N LEU A 98 -3.67 -24.28 -17.30
CA LEU A 98 -4.34 -25.54 -16.94
C LEU A 98 -5.42 -25.30 -15.88
N VAL A 99 -5.12 -24.52 -14.84
CA VAL A 99 -6.09 -24.16 -13.78
C VAL A 99 -7.23 -23.27 -14.30
N ARG A 100 -6.96 -22.38 -15.27
CA ARG A 100 -7.99 -21.52 -15.90
C ARG A 100 -8.95 -22.33 -16.77
N TYR A 101 -8.46 -23.35 -17.46
CA TYR A 101 -9.27 -24.29 -18.25
C TYR A 101 -9.84 -25.44 -17.41
N ASP A 102 -9.76 -25.36 -16.08
CA ASP A 102 -10.27 -26.34 -15.13
C ASP A 102 -9.67 -27.76 -15.23
N LYS A 103 -8.45 -27.87 -15.78
CA LYS A 103 -7.70 -29.13 -15.91
C LYS A 103 -6.83 -29.39 -14.68
N ILE A 104 -7.50 -29.58 -13.54
CA ILE A 104 -6.85 -29.65 -12.23
C ILE A 104 -5.93 -30.88 -12.09
N ASP A 105 -6.35 -32.04 -12.61
CA ASP A 105 -5.54 -33.26 -12.55
C ASP A 105 -4.24 -33.13 -13.36
N ALA A 106 -4.33 -32.55 -14.57
CA ALA A 106 -3.16 -32.25 -15.40
C ALA A 106 -2.21 -31.24 -14.74
N ALA A 107 -2.75 -30.27 -14.00
CA ALA A 107 -1.92 -29.33 -13.24
C ALA A 107 -1.17 -30.04 -12.10
N PHE A 108 -1.81 -30.96 -11.37
CA PHE A 108 -1.14 -31.77 -10.35
C PHE A 108 -0.07 -32.68 -10.94
N GLU A 109 -0.35 -33.33 -12.07
CA GLU A 109 0.63 -34.16 -12.76
C GLU A 109 1.86 -33.32 -13.17
N LEU A 110 1.65 -32.12 -13.70
CA LEU A 110 2.75 -31.21 -14.04
C LEU A 110 3.56 -30.79 -12.79
N ILE A 111 2.91 -30.55 -11.66
CA ILE A 111 3.58 -30.26 -10.38
C ILE A 111 4.42 -31.47 -9.92
N THR A 112 3.87 -32.68 -10.01
CA THR A 112 4.59 -33.91 -9.68
C THR A 112 5.81 -34.10 -10.58
N LEU A 113 5.71 -33.81 -11.88
CA LEU A 113 6.85 -33.85 -12.80
C LEU A 113 7.93 -32.82 -12.41
N MET A 114 7.55 -31.62 -11.97
CA MET A 114 8.49 -30.63 -11.45
C MET A 114 9.26 -31.15 -10.23
N GLU A 115 8.56 -31.78 -9.28
CA GLU A 115 9.15 -32.35 -8.07
C GLU A 115 10.12 -33.49 -8.38
N GLN A 116 9.70 -34.44 -9.23
CA GLN A 116 10.53 -35.58 -9.66
C GLN A 116 11.84 -35.13 -10.34
N ASN A 117 11.83 -33.96 -10.99
CA ASN A 117 12.98 -33.40 -11.67
C ASN A 117 13.72 -32.33 -10.84
N ASN A 118 13.42 -32.21 -9.55
CA ASN A 118 14.01 -31.24 -8.62
C ASN A 118 13.94 -29.78 -9.11
N ILE A 119 12.87 -29.43 -9.82
CA ILE A 119 12.62 -28.05 -10.24
C ILE A 119 11.98 -27.31 -9.05
N PRO A 120 12.64 -26.28 -8.48
CA PRO A 120 12.14 -25.63 -7.27
C PRO A 120 10.88 -24.82 -7.59
N LYS A 121 9.89 -24.91 -6.70
CA LYS A 121 8.65 -24.16 -6.77
C LYS A 121 8.91 -22.68 -6.45
N THR A 122 8.17 -21.79 -7.11
CA THR A 122 8.24 -20.34 -6.88
C THR A 122 7.03 -19.87 -6.06
N TYR A 123 7.03 -18.61 -5.64
CA TYR A 123 5.82 -17.94 -5.11
C TYR A 123 4.62 -18.07 -6.07
N SER A 124 4.85 -18.04 -7.38
CA SER A 124 3.79 -18.20 -8.37
C SER A 124 3.29 -19.64 -8.40
N THR A 125 4.19 -20.62 -8.40
CA THR A 125 3.84 -22.05 -8.35
C THR A 125 2.95 -22.35 -7.15
N TYR A 126 3.36 -21.96 -5.94
CA TYR A 126 2.57 -22.15 -4.71
C TYR A 126 1.21 -21.47 -4.76
N SER A 127 1.12 -20.28 -5.36
CA SER A 127 -0.16 -19.59 -5.55
C SER A 127 -1.08 -20.37 -6.50
N ILE A 128 -0.53 -21.05 -7.51
CA ILE A 128 -1.30 -21.89 -8.42
C ILE A 128 -1.72 -23.20 -7.74
N VAL A 129 -0.83 -23.84 -6.98
CA VAL A 129 -1.17 -25.04 -6.17
C VAL A 129 -2.30 -24.74 -5.19
N ALA A 130 -2.28 -23.58 -4.53
CA ALA A 130 -3.38 -23.13 -3.67
C ALA A 130 -4.72 -23.06 -4.44
N ASN A 131 -4.70 -22.56 -5.69
CA ASN A 131 -5.89 -22.57 -6.54
C ASN A 131 -6.32 -23.99 -6.90
N CYS A 132 -5.40 -24.90 -7.24
CA CYS A 132 -5.72 -26.30 -7.49
C CYS A 132 -6.43 -26.94 -6.29
N TYR A 133 -5.85 -26.82 -5.08
CA TYR A 133 -6.46 -27.36 -3.86
C TYR A 133 -7.83 -26.74 -3.54
N SER A 134 -8.03 -25.45 -3.81
CA SER A 134 -9.31 -24.79 -3.59
C SER A 134 -10.42 -25.26 -4.55
N LYS A 135 -10.05 -25.78 -5.72
CA LYS A 135 -10.99 -26.23 -6.75
C LYS A 135 -11.31 -27.72 -6.65
N SER A 136 -10.39 -28.52 -6.13
CA SER A 136 -10.53 -29.97 -5.97
C SER A 136 -11.20 -30.34 -4.64
N ASN A 137 -11.69 -31.58 -4.52
CA ASN A 137 -12.23 -32.14 -3.26
C ASN A 137 -11.12 -32.50 -2.25
N TYR A 138 -9.99 -31.79 -2.26
CA TYR A 138 -8.85 -32.12 -1.41
C TYR A 138 -9.16 -31.85 0.07
N PRO A 139 -8.51 -32.58 1.01
CA PRO A 139 -8.79 -32.46 2.44
C PRO A 139 -8.63 -31.04 2.97
N LYS A 140 -9.39 -30.68 4.01
CA LYS A 140 -9.30 -29.38 4.69
C LYS A 140 -7.89 -29.02 5.18
N HIS A 141 -7.05 -30.02 5.46
CA HIS A 141 -5.66 -29.82 5.91
C HIS A 141 -4.68 -29.42 4.79
N SER A 142 -5.11 -29.41 3.52
CA SER A 142 -4.25 -29.07 2.36
C SER A 142 -3.63 -27.69 2.47
N MET A 143 -4.33 -26.71 3.03
CA MET A 143 -3.78 -25.36 3.26
C MET A 143 -2.56 -25.38 4.19
N LYS A 144 -2.66 -26.08 5.34
CA LYS A 144 -1.57 -26.15 6.33
C LYS A 144 -0.35 -26.89 5.77
N ASN A 145 -0.58 -27.98 5.04
CA ASN A 145 0.48 -28.75 4.39
C ASN A 145 1.20 -27.90 3.33
N LEU A 146 0.45 -27.19 2.48
CA LEU A 146 1.01 -26.31 1.46
C LEU A 146 1.91 -25.22 2.07
N PHE A 147 1.47 -24.59 3.16
CA PHE A 147 2.25 -23.54 3.81
C PHE A 147 3.46 -24.09 4.54
N HIS A 148 3.37 -25.29 5.11
CA HIS A 148 4.53 -25.97 5.68
C HIS A 148 5.58 -26.30 4.62
N GLU A 149 5.17 -26.79 3.46
CA GLU A 149 6.05 -27.05 2.31
C GLU A 149 6.70 -25.76 1.80
N MET A 150 5.92 -24.70 1.66
CA MET A 150 6.42 -23.39 1.23
C MET A 150 7.51 -22.86 2.18
N LEU A 151 7.30 -23.00 3.50
CA LEU A 151 8.31 -22.63 4.51
C LEU A 151 9.56 -23.50 4.44
N LYS A 152 9.41 -24.81 4.18
CA LYS A 152 10.53 -25.74 3.98
C LYS A 152 11.37 -25.36 2.76
N ASP A 153 10.74 -24.84 1.71
CA ASP A 153 11.41 -24.33 0.51
C ASP A 153 12.01 -22.93 0.69
N GLY A 154 11.97 -22.36 1.90
CA GLY A 154 12.51 -21.04 2.22
C GLY A 154 11.65 -19.87 1.74
N LEU A 155 10.38 -20.12 1.40
CA LEU A 155 9.42 -19.12 0.96
C LEU A 155 8.41 -18.83 2.07
N THR A 156 8.03 -17.56 2.25
CA THR A 156 7.04 -17.18 3.25
C THR A 156 5.64 -17.07 2.63
N PRO A 157 4.61 -17.76 3.17
CA PRO A 157 3.24 -17.57 2.70
C PRO A 157 2.85 -16.08 2.65
N ARG A 158 1.98 -15.70 1.72
CA ARG A 158 1.49 -14.31 1.55
C ARG A 158 0.00 -14.31 1.32
N ALA A 159 -0.66 -13.17 1.45
CA ALA A 159 -2.12 -13.03 1.30
C ALA A 159 -2.69 -13.71 0.04
N ARG A 160 -1.99 -13.64 -1.11
CA ARG A 160 -2.39 -14.32 -2.36
C ARG A 160 -2.48 -15.85 -2.29
N HIS A 161 -1.76 -16.49 -1.37
CA HIS A 161 -1.79 -17.96 -1.19
C HIS A 161 -2.93 -18.39 -0.25
N PHE A 162 -3.37 -17.51 0.64
CA PHE A 162 -4.55 -17.73 1.48
C PHE A 162 -5.84 -17.50 0.68
N LYS A 163 -5.81 -16.56 -0.28
CA LYS A 163 -6.96 -16.14 -1.09
C LYS A 163 -7.81 -17.32 -1.60
N PRO A 164 -7.26 -18.33 -2.31
CA PRO A 164 -8.07 -19.39 -2.88
C PRO A 164 -8.82 -20.21 -1.82
N PHE A 165 -8.20 -20.45 -0.66
CA PHE A 165 -8.82 -21.20 0.43
C PHE A 165 -9.97 -20.41 1.08
N VAL A 166 -9.76 -19.11 1.33
CA VAL A 166 -10.82 -18.25 1.89
C VAL A 166 -12.01 -18.16 0.92
N GLU A 167 -11.75 -17.99 -0.38
CA GLU A 167 -12.81 -17.95 -1.40
C GLU A 167 -13.55 -19.28 -1.50
N MET A 168 -12.85 -20.41 -1.46
CA MET A 168 -13.47 -21.74 -1.47
C MET A 168 -14.37 -21.95 -0.25
N GLU A 169 -13.88 -21.67 0.96
CA GLU A 169 -14.68 -21.85 2.18
C GLU A 169 -15.88 -20.89 2.21
N ALA A 170 -15.73 -19.67 1.68
CA ALA A 170 -16.83 -18.72 1.57
C ALA A 170 -17.90 -19.16 0.55
N ILE A 171 -17.51 -19.77 -0.57
CA ILE A 171 -18.43 -20.13 -1.66
C ILE A 171 -19.07 -21.51 -1.46
N LYS A 172 -18.25 -22.51 -1.12
CA LYS A 172 -18.65 -23.93 -1.05
C LYS A 172 -18.76 -24.44 0.39
N GLY A 173 -18.11 -23.78 1.35
CA GLY A 173 -17.95 -24.24 2.72
C GLY A 173 -18.79 -23.50 3.76
N ASP A 174 -18.29 -23.50 4.99
CA ASP A 174 -18.83 -22.72 6.10
C ASP A 174 -18.16 -21.35 6.13
N PRO A 175 -18.89 -20.22 6.09
CA PRO A 175 -18.30 -18.90 6.21
C PRO A 175 -17.45 -18.73 7.48
N MET A 176 -17.70 -19.50 8.55
CA MET A 176 -16.85 -19.50 9.73
C MET A 176 -15.47 -20.13 9.50
N ASP A 177 -15.37 -21.15 8.62
CA ASP A 177 -14.08 -21.67 8.15
C ASP A 177 -13.34 -20.58 7.35
N ALA A 178 -14.04 -19.80 6.53
CA ALA A 178 -13.44 -18.68 5.79
C ALA A 178 -12.86 -17.61 6.74
N PHE A 179 -13.58 -17.29 7.84
CA PHE A 179 -13.05 -16.42 8.90
C PHE A 179 -11.85 -17.04 9.61
N ARG A 180 -11.81 -18.36 9.88
CA ARG A 180 -10.62 -19.03 10.42
C ARG A 180 -9.40 -18.87 9.51
N CYS A 181 -9.58 -19.02 8.20
CA CYS A 181 -8.50 -18.78 7.23
C CYS A 181 -8.00 -17.32 7.24
N LEU A 182 -8.91 -16.36 7.42
CA LEU A 182 -8.53 -14.95 7.58
C LEU A 182 -7.79 -14.70 8.90
N ASP A 183 -8.18 -15.36 9.99
CA ASP A 183 -7.49 -15.28 11.27
C ASP A 183 -6.09 -15.91 11.16
N ASP A 184 -5.94 -17.06 10.50
CA ASP A 184 -4.62 -17.67 10.24
C ASP A 184 -3.70 -16.73 9.44
N LEU A 185 -4.23 -16.01 8.43
CA LEU A 185 -3.49 -15.00 7.67
C LEU A 185 -3.05 -13.81 8.55
N ARG A 186 -3.81 -13.44 9.57
CA ARG A 186 -3.43 -12.37 10.51
C ARG A 186 -2.30 -12.83 11.43
N HIS A 187 -2.39 -14.06 11.94
CA HIS A 187 -1.44 -14.60 12.91
C HIS A 187 -0.14 -15.11 12.28
N SER A 188 -0.11 -15.38 10.97
CA SER A 188 1.09 -15.84 10.26
C SER A 188 2.23 -14.81 10.26
N GLY A 189 1.97 -13.54 10.62
CA GLY A 189 2.92 -12.45 10.44
C GLY A 189 3.16 -12.09 8.97
N THR A 190 2.36 -12.65 8.05
CA THR A 190 2.53 -12.47 6.60
C THR A 190 1.59 -11.45 5.97
N LEU A 191 0.82 -10.75 6.80
CA LEU A 191 -0.04 -9.63 6.41
C LEU A 191 0.81 -8.40 6.03
N HIS A 192 1.50 -8.51 4.90
CA HIS A 192 2.20 -7.40 4.23
C HIS A 192 1.26 -6.67 3.25
N GLU A 193 0.09 -7.24 2.97
CA GLU A 193 -0.90 -6.76 2.01
C GLU A 193 -2.32 -7.08 2.53
N ARG A 194 -3.26 -6.13 2.40
CA ARG A 194 -4.69 -6.38 2.57
C ARG A 194 -5.32 -6.61 1.20
N ILE A 195 -6.19 -7.61 1.10
CA ILE A 195 -6.91 -7.92 -0.13
C ILE A 195 -8.41 -7.77 0.17
N VAL A 196 -8.92 -6.56 -0.08
CA VAL A 196 -10.30 -6.16 0.25
C VAL A 196 -11.33 -7.08 -0.42
N ASP A 197 -11.08 -7.52 -1.65
CA ASP A 197 -11.98 -8.43 -2.37
C ASP A 197 -12.26 -9.73 -1.61
N ILE A 198 -11.28 -10.25 -0.86
CA ILE A 198 -11.47 -11.47 -0.05
C ILE A 198 -12.45 -11.18 1.09
N TYR A 199 -12.31 -10.04 1.76
CA TYR A 199 -13.19 -9.63 2.83
C TYR A 199 -14.63 -9.49 2.33
N VAL A 200 -14.81 -8.87 1.16
CA VAL A 200 -16.12 -8.73 0.50
C VAL A 200 -16.71 -10.10 0.15
N THR A 201 -15.90 -11.04 -0.34
CA THR A 201 -16.36 -12.42 -0.62
C THR A 201 -16.86 -13.12 0.63
N VAL A 202 -16.17 -12.97 1.77
CA VAL A 202 -16.63 -13.55 3.05
C VAL A 202 -17.92 -12.88 3.53
N VAL A 203 -18.04 -11.55 3.42
CA VAL A 203 -19.28 -10.82 3.74
C VAL A 203 -20.44 -11.32 2.87
N ARG A 204 -20.21 -11.53 1.57
CA ARG A 204 -21.21 -12.09 0.64
C ARG A 204 -21.70 -13.46 1.09
N ALA A 205 -20.78 -14.33 1.53
CA ALA A 205 -21.13 -15.66 2.01
C ALA A 205 -22.01 -15.65 3.27
N CYS A 206 -21.98 -14.55 4.03
CA CYS A 206 -22.78 -14.36 5.23
C CYS A 206 -24.17 -13.75 4.97
N VAL A 207 -24.48 -13.32 3.74
CA VAL A 207 -25.78 -12.71 3.40
C VAL A 207 -26.92 -13.70 3.66
N GLY A 208 -27.96 -13.26 4.36
CA GLY A 208 -29.13 -14.08 4.69
C GLY A 208 -28.92 -15.16 5.76
N ARG A 209 -27.72 -15.25 6.35
CA ARG A 209 -27.43 -16.22 7.42
C ARG A 209 -27.66 -15.60 8.79
N GLU A 210 -28.51 -16.23 9.60
CA GLU A 210 -28.77 -15.82 10.97
C GLU A 210 -27.83 -16.54 11.94
N SER A 211 -26.74 -15.89 12.31
CA SER A 211 -25.83 -16.38 13.35
C SER A 211 -25.13 -15.22 14.02
N ARG A 212 -25.33 -15.07 15.33
CA ARG A 212 -24.69 -14.01 16.12
C ARG A 212 -23.17 -14.03 16.01
N GLN A 213 -22.58 -15.23 15.90
CA GLN A 213 -21.14 -15.37 15.73
C GLN A 213 -20.67 -14.84 14.37
N LEU A 214 -21.39 -15.16 13.28
CA LEU A 214 -21.10 -14.60 11.95
C LEU A 214 -21.30 -13.09 11.93
N THR A 215 -22.37 -12.59 12.55
CA THR A 215 -22.64 -11.16 12.64
C THR A 215 -21.50 -10.42 13.33
N ASN A 216 -21.02 -10.93 14.46
CA ASN A 216 -19.87 -10.34 15.16
C ASN A 216 -18.61 -10.33 14.29
N LYS A 217 -18.31 -11.43 13.61
CA LYS A 217 -17.14 -11.53 12.72
C LYS A 217 -17.21 -10.58 11.52
N VAL A 218 -18.39 -10.37 10.92
CA VAL A 218 -18.57 -9.39 9.85
C VAL A 218 -18.38 -7.96 10.37
N LEU A 219 -18.92 -7.64 11.55
CA LEU A 219 -18.72 -6.32 12.16
C LEU A 219 -17.25 -6.06 12.53
N GLU A 220 -16.55 -7.04 13.10
CA GLU A 220 -15.10 -6.99 13.33
C GLU A 220 -14.34 -6.66 12.04
N LEU A 221 -14.73 -7.30 10.93
CA LEU A 221 -14.14 -7.05 9.62
C LEU A 221 -14.39 -5.61 9.13
N PHE A 222 -15.57 -5.03 9.38
CA PHE A 222 -15.83 -3.61 9.06
C PHE A 222 -15.02 -2.66 9.94
N TYR A 223 -14.79 -2.99 11.21
CA TYR A 223 -13.86 -2.24 12.05
C TYR A 223 -12.43 -2.31 11.52
N ASP A 224 -11.99 -3.45 11.00
CA ASP A 224 -10.68 -3.56 10.35
C ASP A 224 -10.60 -2.74 9.07
N VAL A 225 -11.63 -2.79 8.21
CA VAL A 225 -11.72 -1.95 7.00
C VAL A 225 -11.59 -0.47 7.35
N ARG A 226 -12.26 -0.02 8.42
CA ARG A 226 -12.13 1.34 8.97
C ARG A 226 -10.70 1.62 9.48
N ARG A 227 -10.17 0.74 10.32
CA ARG A 227 -8.87 0.91 11.00
C ARG A 227 -7.71 1.00 10.01
N TYR A 228 -7.72 0.17 8.98
CA TYR A 228 -6.70 0.12 7.93
C TYR A 228 -7.00 1.04 6.74
N ARG A 229 -8.15 1.74 6.75
CA ARG A 229 -8.60 2.66 5.68
C ARG A 229 -8.61 1.99 4.30
N ASP A 230 -9.16 0.78 4.26
CA ASP A 230 -9.31 0.03 3.02
C ASP A 230 -10.29 0.76 2.08
N LEU A 231 -9.93 0.82 0.80
CA LEU A 231 -10.78 1.40 -0.24
C LEU A 231 -11.82 0.36 -0.70
N LEU A 232 -13.09 0.75 -0.75
CA LEU A 232 -14.20 -0.12 -1.15
C LEU A 232 -14.70 0.24 -2.54
N SER A 233 -14.84 -0.75 -3.43
CA SER A 233 -15.50 -0.53 -4.72
C SER A 233 -17.01 -0.38 -4.56
N PHE A 234 -17.71 0.07 -5.60
CA PHE A 234 -19.17 0.15 -5.56
C PHE A 234 -19.82 -1.24 -5.36
N GLU A 235 -19.28 -2.28 -6.01
CA GLU A 235 -19.73 -3.67 -5.86
C GLU A 235 -19.53 -4.20 -4.42
N ALA A 236 -18.47 -3.75 -3.75
CA ALA A 236 -18.26 -4.03 -2.34
C ALA A 236 -19.36 -3.40 -1.48
N LEU A 237 -19.73 -2.14 -1.75
CA LEU A 237 -20.83 -1.47 -1.04
C LEU A 237 -22.17 -2.16 -1.27
N GLU A 238 -22.48 -2.60 -2.48
CA GLU A 238 -23.70 -3.36 -2.77
C GLU A 238 -23.75 -4.66 -1.97
N THR A 239 -22.62 -5.35 -1.86
CA THR A 239 -22.50 -6.58 -1.07
C THR A 239 -22.71 -6.31 0.42
N ILE A 240 -22.10 -5.24 0.95
CA ILE A 240 -22.28 -4.80 2.33
C ILE A 240 -23.75 -4.44 2.60
N LYS A 241 -24.39 -3.71 1.67
CA LYS A 241 -25.82 -3.37 1.74
C LYS A 241 -26.70 -4.62 1.82
N LEU A 242 -26.48 -5.58 0.91
CA LEU A 242 -27.22 -6.86 0.92
C LEU A 242 -27.07 -7.60 2.26
N TRP A 243 -25.86 -7.58 2.84
CA TRP A 243 -25.64 -8.20 4.15
C TRP A 243 -26.44 -7.50 5.25
N PHE A 244 -26.37 -6.17 5.35
CA PHE A 244 -27.14 -5.40 6.35
C PHE A 244 -28.66 -5.55 6.17
N ASP A 245 -29.16 -5.47 4.94
CA ASP A 245 -30.59 -5.64 4.64
C ASP A 245 -31.12 -7.03 5.02
N SER A 246 -30.24 -8.04 5.03
CA SER A 246 -30.60 -9.40 5.44
C SER A 246 -30.64 -9.62 6.96
N GLN A 247 -30.15 -8.67 7.78
CA GLN A 247 -30.12 -8.83 9.23
C GLN A 247 -31.48 -8.50 9.87
N LYS A 248 -31.99 -9.42 10.71
CA LYS A 248 -33.27 -9.26 11.41
C LYS A 248 -33.14 -8.67 12.81
N ASP A 249 -32.08 -8.99 13.54
CA ASP A 249 -31.81 -8.45 14.88
C ASP A 249 -30.30 -8.19 15.12
N PRO A 250 -29.88 -6.94 15.35
CA PRO A 250 -30.69 -5.73 15.17
C PRO A 250 -31.08 -5.54 13.71
N LYS A 251 -32.27 -4.99 13.48
CA LYS A 251 -32.72 -4.58 12.14
C LYS A 251 -32.01 -3.30 11.72
N TRP A 252 -31.56 -3.25 10.48
CA TRP A 252 -30.86 -2.11 9.91
C TRP A 252 -31.66 -1.51 8.76
N VAL A 253 -31.56 -0.20 8.60
CA VAL A 253 -32.10 0.56 7.48
C VAL A 253 -30.92 1.08 6.67
N THR A 254 -30.87 0.74 5.38
CA THR A 254 -29.81 1.17 4.47
C THR A 254 -30.32 2.18 3.45
N ALA A 255 -29.47 3.13 3.07
CA ALA A 255 -29.76 4.11 2.04
C ALA A 255 -28.48 4.54 1.31
N TRP A 256 -28.57 4.76 0.01
CA TRP A 256 -27.52 5.46 -0.73
C TRP A 256 -27.53 6.94 -0.37
N SER A 257 -26.34 7.53 -0.25
CA SER A 257 -26.13 8.88 0.25
C SER A 257 -24.87 9.50 -0.37
N PHE A 258 -24.64 10.77 -0.04
CA PHE A 258 -23.39 11.49 -0.26
C PHE A 258 -23.18 12.54 0.85
N PRO A 259 -21.95 13.01 1.08
CA PRO A 259 -21.67 14.11 1.99
C PRO A 259 -22.24 15.42 1.43
N THR A 260 -23.01 16.13 2.24
CA THR A 260 -23.47 17.50 1.93
C THR A 260 -22.31 18.50 2.02
N ALA A 261 -22.50 19.72 1.52
CA ALA A 261 -21.50 20.79 1.61
C ALA A 261 -21.11 21.15 3.06
N THR A 262 -21.99 20.89 4.04
CA THR A 262 -21.72 21.06 5.48
C THR A 262 -21.21 19.79 6.14
N TYR A 263 -20.82 18.78 5.35
CA TYR A 263 -20.24 17.52 5.80
C TYR A 263 -21.15 16.66 6.70
N HIS A 264 -22.45 16.68 6.39
CA HIS A 264 -23.44 15.76 6.95
C HIS A 264 -23.87 14.73 5.90
N CYS A 265 -24.18 13.51 6.34
CA CYS A 265 -24.78 12.49 5.50
C CYS A 265 -26.14 12.98 4.97
N GLN A 266 -26.36 12.94 3.65
CA GLN A 266 -27.64 13.36 3.09
C GLN A 266 -28.81 12.50 3.58
N ALA A 267 -28.61 11.19 3.76
CA ALA A 267 -29.64 10.24 4.16
C ALA A 267 -30.05 10.38 5.64
N CYS A 268 -29.10 10.23 6.59
CA CYS A 268 -29.42 10.24 8.02
C CYS A 268 -29.15 11.58 8.73
N LYS A 269 -28.63 12.59 8.00
CA LYS A 269 -28.26 13.92 8.54
C LYS A 269 -27.16 13.92 9.59
N GLN A 270 -26.55 12.78 9.91
CA GLN A 270 -25.44 12.71 10.85
C GLN A 270 -24.20 13.42 10.32
N LYS A 271 -23.50 14.14 11.19
CA LYS A 271 -22.21 14.75 10.88
C LYS A 271 -21.17 13.66 10.63
N LEU A 272 -20.44 13.77 9.51
CA LEU A 272 -19.42 12.81 9.10
C LEU A 272 -18.06 13.16 9.75
N GLU A 273 -17.20 12.16 9.90
CA GLU A 273 -15.83 12.31 10.41
C GLU A 273 -14.90 12.89 9.34
N THR A 274 -14.22 14.00 9.62
CA THR A 274 -13.37 14.69 8.64
C THR A 274 -12.03 13.98 8.40
N GLY A 275 -11.75 12.91 9.13
CA GLY A 275 -10.46 12.24 9.12
C GLY A 275 -9.34 13.00 9.84
N HIS A 276 -9.56 14.20 10.37
CA HIS A 276 -8.55 14.89 11.17
C HIS A 276 -8.10 14.05 12.38
N PHE A 277 -6.83 14.16 12.74
CA PHE A 277 -6.28 13.47 13.90
C PHE A 277 -6.71 14.18 15.18
N THR A 278 -7.07 13.38 16.19
CA THR A 278 -7.06 13.79 17.59
C THR A 278 -5.61 13.86 18.11
N ALA A 279 -5.40 14.44 19.29
CA ALA A 279 -4.07 14.51 19.90
C ALA A 279 -3.56 13.10 20.25
N GLU A 280 -4.46 12.23 20.68
CA GLU A 280 -4.22 10.84 21.05
C GLU A 280 -3.84 10.01 19.82
N GLU A 281 -4.63 10.06 18.73
CA GLU A 281 -4.31 9.36 17.48
C GLU A 281 -2.96 9.80 16.90
N LEU A 282 -2.64 11.10 16.99
CA LEU A 282 -1.36 11.60 16.49
C LEU A 282 -0.19 11.07 17.34
N GLN A 283 -0.37 11.00 18.66
CA GLN A 283 0.64 10.45 19.55
C GLN A 283 0.87 8.95 19.33
N GLU A 284 -0.19 8.18 19.05
CA GLU A 284 -0.10 6.76 18.69
C GLU A 284 0.69 6.51 17.39
N LEU A 285 0.63 7.43 16.43
CA LEU A 285 1.43 7.35 15.19
C LEU A 285 2.87 7.82 15.39
N LYS A 286 3.05 8.91 16.13
CA LYS A 286 4.28 9.71 16.21
C LYS A 286 5.50 8.91 16.67
N ASP A 287 5.43 8.28 17.85
CA ASP A 287 6.61 7.58 18.40
C ASP A 287 6.97 6.33 17.60
N PRO A 288 6.01 5.46 17.20
CA PRO A 288 6.31 4.31 16.36
C PRO A 288 6.89 4.68 14.99
N LEU A 289 6.38 5.74 14.36
CA LEU A 289 6.86 6.21 13.06
C LEU A 289 8.31 6.66 13.14
N ILE A 290 8.63 7.56 14.08
CA ILE A 290 9.99 8.07 14.24
C ILE A 290 10.95 6.96 14.65
N SER A 291 10.50 6.04 15.51
CA SER A 291 11.27 4.86 15.87
C SER A 291 11.59 4.00 14.64
N HIS A 292 10.60 3.76 13.77
CA HIS A 292 10.77 3.00 12.53
C HIS A 292 11.78 3.66 11.59
N MET A 293 11.69 4.97 11.38
CA MET A 293 12.60 5.72 10.51
C MET A 293 14.07 5.67 10.97
N LEU A 294 14.30 5.51 12.27
CA LEU A 294 15.65 5.45 12.86
C LEU A 294 16.29 4.04 12.81
N ARG A 295 15.49 2.95 12.80
CA ARG A 295 15.95 1.55 12.99
C ARG A 295 17.14 1.13 12.13
N ASN A 296 17.21 1.57 10.87
CA ASN A 296 18.22 1.13 9.91
C ASN A 296 19.21 2.23 9.53
N ARG A 297 19.21 3.37 10.24
CA ARG A 297 20.17 4.45 9.98
C ARG A 297 21.44 4.24 10.78
N LYS A 298 22.58 4.62 10.20
CA LYS A 298 23.84 4.66 10.94
C LYS A 298 23.64 5.55 12.16
N ILE A 299 23.75 4.95 13.34
CA ILE A 299 23.59 5.64 14.61
C ILE A 299 24.76 6.62 14.74
N LEU A 300 24.50 7.90 14.49
CA LEU A 300 25.42 8.97 14.87
C LEU A 300 25.42 9.04 16.40
N SER A 301 26.59 9.01 17.02
CA SER A 301 26.72 9.14 18.48
C SER A 301 26.14 10.45 18.99
N GLU A 302 26.20 11.50 18.16
CA GLU A 302 25.73 12.84 18.46
C GLU A 302 25.07 13.47 17.22
N VAL A 303 23.90 14.08 17.40
CA VAL A 303 23.25 14.92 16.38
C VAL A 303 23.15 16.34 16.91
N ARG A 304 23.83 17.28 16.25
CA ARG A 304 23.87 18.69 16.64
C ARG A 304 22.91 19.51 15.81
N SER A 305 22.16 20.38 16.49
CA SER A 305 21.19 21.29 15.89
C SER A 305 21.50 22.72 16.32
N HIS A 306 21.48 23.63 15.35
CA HIS A 306 21.59 25.07 15.58
C HIS A 306 20.21 25.67 15.30
N THR A 307 19.70 26.47 16.24
CA THR A 307 18.33 27.00 16.15
C THR A 307 18.27 28.47 16.52
N THR A 308 17.12 29.12 16.29
CA THR A 308 16.84 30.48 16.78
C THR A 308 16.78 30.57 18.31
N ALA A 309 16.59 29.45 19.02
CA ALA A 309 16.56 29.39 20.49
C ALA A 309 17.82 28.72 21.07
N GLY A 310 18.93 28.73 20.34
CA GLY A 310 20.22 28.20 20.79
C GLY A 310 20.63 26.88 20.14
N LYS A 311 21.66 26.24 20.71
CA LYS A 311 22.24 24.99 20.22
C LYS A 311 21.70 23.81 21.02
N TYR A 312 21.34 22.75 20.32
CA TYR A 312 20.82 21.52 20.92
C TYR A 312 21.63 20.32 20.45
N VAL A 313 21.63 19.27 21.29
CA VAL A 313 22.33 18.03 21.03
C VAL A 313 21.43 16.86 21.42
N ASP A 314 21.21 15.95 20.49
CA ASP A 314 20.63 14.64 20.76
C ASP A 314 21.72 13.58 20.77
N TYR A 315 21.70 12.74 21.81
CA TYR A 315 22.67 11.65 21.99
C TYR A 315 22.00 10.31 21.68
N ASN A 316 22.58 9.54 20.77
CA ASN A 316 22.18 8.15 20.59
C ASN A 316 23.09 7.25 21.40
N ARG A 317 22.58 6.70 22.51
CA ARG A 317 23.32 5.72 23.31
C ARG A 317 23.16 4.31 22.72
N PRO A 318 24.23 3.48 22.71
CA PRO A 318 24.10 2.06 22.42
C PRO A 318 23.03 1.42 23.33
N GLY A 319 22.10 0.66 22.74
CA GLY A 319 20.97 0.04 23.45
C GLY A 319 19.77 0.96 23.72
N HIS A 320 19.82 2.25 23.37
CA HIS A 320 18.71 3.22 23.49
C HIS A 320 18.42 3.95 22.16
N SER A 321 18.91 3.43 21.03
CA SER A 321 18.65 3.98 19.70
C SER A 321 17.15 3.90 19.37
N ASN A 322 16.64 4.88 18.61
CA ASN A 322 15.24 5.02 18.16
C ASN A 322 14.30 5.75 19.13
N ARG A 323 14.79 6.78 19.83
CA ARG A 323 13.91 7.69 20.59
C ARG A 323 13.54 8.91 19.78
N PHE A 324 12.37 9.45 20.06
CA PHE A 324 11.91 10.72 19.53
C PHE A 324 12.93 11.85 19.85
N PRO A 325 13.28 12.73 18.89
CA PRO A 325 14.28 13.79 19.10
C PRO A 325 13.92 14.74 20.23
N VAL A 326 14.70 14.72 21.32
CA VAL A 326 14.44 15.54 22.52
C VAL A 326 14.74 17.01 22.24
N SER A 327 15.71 17.30 21.36
CA SER A 327 16.00 18.67 20.93
C SER A 327 14.80 19.36 20.28
N VAL A 328 14.04 18.65 19.45
CA VAL A 328 12.82 19.17 18.79
C VAL A 328 11.75 19.46 19.83
N VAL A 329 11.54 18.54 20.78
CA VAL A 329 10.58 18.72 21.88
C VAL A 329 10.92 19.99 22.68
N ARG A 330 12.16 20.10 23.18
CA ARG A 330 12.61 21.24 23.97
C ARG A 330 12.54 22.56 23.21
N PHE A 331 12.92 22.56 21.94
CA PHE A 331 12.85 23.75 21.09
C PHE A 331 11.40 24.24 20.94
N ILE A 332 10.45 23.34 20.65
CA ILE A 332 9.03 23.68 20.51
C ILE A 332 8.40 24.08 21.86
N GLU A 333 8.79 23.45 22.97
CA GLU A 333 8.35 23.87 24.31
C GLU A 333 8.85 25.27 24.66
N THR A 334 10.10 25.61 24.28
CA THR A 334 10.71 26.91 24.56
C THR A 334 10.14 28.01 23.69
N THR A 335 9.89 27.72 22.40
CA THR A 335 9.48 28.73 21.41
C THR A 335 7.98 28.74 21.14
N GLY A 336 7.23 27.78 21.68
CA GLY A 336 5.83 27.53 21.39
C GLY A 336 5.59 26.78 20.09
N ARG A 337 4.34 26.34 19.89
CA ARG A 337 3.91 25.57 18.70
C ARG A 337 3.84 26.42 17.44
N TYR A 338 4.04 25.78 16.30
CA TYR A 338 3.98 26.39 14.98
C TYR A 338 2.81 25.83 14.18
N ASP A 339 2.21 26.65 13.33
CA ASP A 339 1.09 26.25 12.47
C ASP A 339 1.59 25.57 11.18
N VAL A 340 2.81 25.93 10.75
CA VAL A 340 3.44 25.45 9.52
C VAL A 340 4.89 25.06 9.77
N VAL A 341 5.26 23.85 9.37
CA VAL A 341 6.64 23.37 9.32
C VAL A 341 7.07 23.25 7.87
N VAL A 342 8.12 23.98 7.50
CA VAL A 342 8.67 24.03 6.14
C VAL A 342 9.95 23.22 6.06
N ASP A 343 9.99 22.30 5.12
CA ASP A 343 11.22 21.64 4.68
C ASP A 343 12.07 22.64 3.91
N GLY A 344 13.03 23.24 4.61
CA GLY A 344 13.84 24.33 4.08
C GLY A 344 14.63 23.91 2.85
N LEU A 345 15.16 22.69 2.84
CA LEU A 345 15.93 22.19 1.70
C LEU A 345 15.01 21.94 0.51
N ASN A 346 13.88 21.27 0.71
CA ASN A 346 12.94 21.00 -0.37
C ASN A 346 12.35 22.28 -0.96
N ALA A 347 12.02 23.27 -0.13
CA ALA A 347 11.49 24.55 -0.59
C ALA A 347 12.54 25.40 -1.35
N ALA A 348 13.83 25.25 -1.03
CA ALA A 348 14.90 26.01 -1.67
C ALA A 348 15.50 25.31 -2.92
N TYR A 349 15.46 23.97 -3.00
CA TYR A 349 16.04 23.23 -4.11
C TYR A 349 15.04 22.99 -5.24
N TYR A 350 15.40 23.38 -6.47
CA TYR A 350 14.61 23.15 -7.67
C TYR A 350 15.50 22.83 -8.87
N TYR A 351 15.21 21.74 -9.61
CA TYR A 351 16.07 21.23 -10.69
C TYR A 351 17.58 21.24 -10.34
N HIS A 352 17.92 20.81 -9.13
CA HIS A 352 19.28 20.77 -8.57
C HIS A 352 19.96 22.13 -8.30
N HIS A 353 19.26 23.25 -8.44
CA HIS A 353 19.73 24.58 -8.05
C HIS A 353 19.14 25.00 -6.70
N PHE A 354 19.98 25.56 -5.81
CA PHE A 354 19.56 26.10 -4.52
C PHE A 354 19.22 27.58 -4.65
N ASP A 355 18.00 27.95 -4.29
CA ASP A 355 17.50 29.32 -4.34
C ASP A 355 16.85 29.70 -3.00
N ALA A 356 17.56 30.53 -2.23
CA ALA A 356 17.13 30.97 -0.92
C ALA A 356 15.90 31.92 -0.96
N GLU A 357 15.70 32.67 -2.04
CA GLU A 357 14.57 33.60 -2.14
C GLU A 357 13.24 32.85 -2.27
N LYS A 358 13.26 31.62 -2.81
CA LYS A 358 12.06 30.76 -2.82
C LYS A 358 11.64 30.34 -1.42
N LEU A 359 12.61 29.95 -0.60
CA LEU A 359 12.36 29.61 0.80
C LEU A 359 11.75 30.81 1.54
N LYS A 360 12.32 32.01 1.32
CA LYS A 360 11.76 33.25 1.85
C LYS A 360 10.32 33.48 1.38
N ALA A 361 10.04 33.35 0.09
CA ALA A 361 8.70 33.53 -0.47
C ALA A 361 7.67 32.54 0.10
N VAL A 362 8.07 31.28 0.34
CA VAL A 362 7.24 30.27 1.02
C VAL A 362 6.94 30.66 2.46
N ALA A 363 7.95 31.08 3.23
CA ALA A 363 7.75 31.54 4.60
C ALA A 363 6.85 32.78 4.66
N GLU A 364 7.13 33.81 3.84
CA GLU A 364 6.35 35.04 3.74
C GLU A 364 4.87 34.77 3.41
N HIS A 365 4.58 33.79 2.56
CA HIS A 365 3.20 33.44 2.20
C HIS A 365 2.36 33.04 3.42
N PHE A 366 2.93 32.28 4.35
CA PHE A 366 2.22 31.84 5.56
C PHE A 366 2.27 32.89 6.66
N LEU A 367 3.38 33.64 6.80
CA LEU A 367 3.45 34.78 7.72
C LEU A 367 2.38 35.84 7.40
N LYS A 368 2.12 36.12 6.12
CA LYS A 368 1.03 37.02 5.66
C LYS A 368 -0.38 36.51 6.00
N GLN A 369 -0.52 35.22 6.34
CA GLN A 369 -1.76 34.61 6.83
C GLN A 369 -1.78 34.53 8.36
N GLU A 370 -0.90 35.27 9.04
CA GLU A 370 -0.76 35.28 10.51
C GLU A 370 -0.40 33.91 11.10
N LYS A 371 0.21 33.03 10.31
CA LYS A 371 0.66 31.71 10.78
C LYS A 371 2.08 31.77 11.33
N ARG A 372 2.33 31.00 12.39
CA ARG A 372 3.67 30.76 12.92
C ARG A 372 4.39 29.72 12.08
N VAL A 373 5.56 30.09 11.55
CA VAL A 373 6.34 29.26 10.62
C VAL A 373 7.61 28.75 11.29
N LEU A 374 7.86 27.44 11.19
CA LEU A 374 9.12 26.79 11.54
C LEU A 374 9.79 26.26 10.28
N VAL A 375 11.01 26.71 10.00
CA VAL A 375 11.86 26.18 8.93
C VAL A 375 12.81 25.13 9.50
N VAL A 376 12.68 23.88 9.06
CA VAL A 376 13.62 22.80 9.39
C VAL A 376 14.52 22.54 8.20
N GLY A 377 15.82 22.43 8.41
CA GLY A 377 16.74 22.15 7.31
C GLY A 377 18.13 21.72 7.75
N SER A 378 19.04 21.65 6.79
CA SER A 378 20.46 21.41 7.02
C SER A 378 21.30 22.15 5.98
N SER A 379 22.64 22.06 6.05
CA SER A 379 23.55 22.75 5.12
C SER A 379 23.12 22.60 3.64
N PRO A 380 23.06 23.67 2.83
CA PRO A 380 23.65 25.00 3.06
C PRO A 380 22.82 25.94 3.96
N ILE A 381 21.60 25.55 4.33
CA ILE A 381 20.78 26.27 5.31
C ILE A 381 21.41 26.02 6.68
N SER A 382 22.23 26.97 7.11
CA SER A 382 22.92 26.87 8.40
C SER A 382 22.86 28.21 9.14
N LEU A 383 22.72 28.10 10.46
CA LEU A 383 22.83 29.25 11.37
C LEU A 383 24.29 29.57 11.74
N GLY A 384 25.27 28.89 11.13
CA GLY A 384 26.70 29.12 11.33
C GLY A 384 27.26 30.24 10.44
N ASN A 385 28.59 30.45 10.49
CA ASN A 385 29.27 31.44 9.66
C ASN A 385 29.23 31.02 8.18
N LEU A 386 28.30 31.60 7.43
CA LEU A 386 28.22 31.46 5.98
C LEU A 386 29.44 32.14 5.34
N LYS A 387 30.20 31.40 4.53
CA LYS A 387 31.28 32.00 3.73
C LYS A 387 30.64 32.98 2.74
N ARG A 388 31.10 34.24 2.75
CA ARG A 388 30.61 35.32 1.89
C ARG A 388 31.03 35.07 0.43
N HIS A 389 30.31 34.19 -0.25
CA HIS A 389 30.40 34.05 -1.71
C HIS A 389 29.03 34.04 -2.41
N ASP A 390 27.92 34.03 -1.65
CA ASP A 390 26.55 34.21 -2.15
C ASP A 390 25.93 35.49 -1.60
N ASN A 391 25.46 36.38 -2.49
CA ASN A 391 24.98 37.73 -2.11
C ASN A 391 23.60 37.75 -1.44
N VAL A 392 22.85 36.64 -1.43
CA VAL A 392 21.40 36.63 -1.08
C VAL A 392 21.06 35.78 0.14
N LEU A 393 21.73 34.64 0.33
CA LEU A 393 21.44 33.71 1.43
C LEU A 393 21.57 34.33 2.84
N PRO A 394 22.56 35.18 3.16
CA PRO A 394 22.62 35.84 4.46
C PRO A 394 21.38 36.69 4.77
N SER A 395 20.93 37.50 3.81
CA SER A 395 19.74 38.35 3.94
C SER A 395 18.47 37.53 4.17
N VAL A 396 18.32 36.42 3.44
CA VAL A 396 17.22 35.47 3.66
C VAL A 396 17.28 34.86 5.06
N MET A 397 18.46 34.45 5.52
CA MET A 397 18.60 33.86 6.85
C MET A 397 18.32 34.86 7.98
N ASP A 398 18.70 36.13 7.81
CA ASP A 398 18.38 37.19 8.77
C ASP A 398 16.87 37.42 8.85
N PHE A 399 16.19 37.50 7.70
CA PHE A 399 14.72 37.55 7.64
C PHE A 399 14.08 36.36 8.37
N LEU A 400 14.54 35.12 8.10
CA LEU A 400 13.99 33.92 8.72
C LEU A 400 14.23 33.89 10.24
N ARG A 401 15.38 34.37 10.73
CA ARG A 401 15.68 34.42 12.18
C ARG A 401 14.77 35.40 12.91
N GLU A 402 14.45 36.52 12.28
CA GLU A 402 13.64 37.58 12.86
C GLU A 402 12.15 37.19 12.91
N HIS A 403 11.66 36.44 11.91
CA HIS A 403 10.22 36.19 11.73
C HIS A 403 9.77 34.73 11.92
N CYS A 404 10.69 33.77 11.89
CA CYS A 404 10.37 32.33 11.94
C CYS A 404 11.14 31.61 13.06
N GLY A 405 10.63 30.43 13.44
CA GLY A 405 11.48 29.42 14.07
C GLY A 405 12.42 28.84 13.03
N VAL A 406 13.70 28.69 13.33
CA VAL A 406 14.65 28.00 12.43
C VAL A 406 15.34 26.89 13.19
N PHE A 407 15.32 25.68 12.64
CA PHE A 407 15.95 24.48 13.21
C PHE A 407 16.86 23.82 12.16
N CYS A 408 18.17 24.03 12.27
CA CYS A 408 19.14 23.54 11.31
C CYS A 408 20.00 22.40 11.88
N LEU A 409 19.97 21.23 11.23
CA LEU A 409 20.88 20.14 11.52
C LEU A 409 22.28 20.39 10.96
N ALA A 410 23.31 19.97 11.69
CA ALA A 410 24.69 20.01 11.22
C ALA A 410 24.99 19.04 10.06
N GLY A 411 24.16 18.01 9.87
CA GLY A 411 24.28 17.02 8.80
C GLY A 411 22.95 16.75 8.09
N ARG A 412 23.02 16.24 6.86
CA ARG A 412 21.85 15.98 5.99
C ARG A 412 21.18 14.63 6.22
N SER A 413 21.77 13.73 7.01
CA SER A 413 21.36 12.31 7.03
C SER A 413 20.13 12.01 7.88
N LEU A 414 19.51 12.99 8.53
CA LEU A 414 18.40 12.82 9.47
C LEU A 414 17.40 13.99 9.37
N ASP A 415 17.49 14.84 8.35
CA ASP A 415 16.61 15.99 8.18
C ASP A 415 15.14 15.60 8.06
N ASP A 416 14.83 14.57 7.28
CA ASP A 416 13.52 13.91 7.20
C ASP A 416 12.93 13.53 8.59
N VAL A 417 13.72 12.92 9.47
CA VAL A 417 13.28 12.50 10.81
C VAL A 417 12.94 13.71 11.66
N TYR A 418 13.79 14.74 11.66
CA TYR A 418 13.59 15.93 12.49
C TYR A 418 12.47 16.81 11.93
N LEU A 419 12.30 16.86 10.62
CA LEU A 419 11.20 17.53 9.94
C LEU A 419 9.85 16.95 10.37
N LEU A 420 9.67 15.63 10.23
CA LEU A 420 8.43 14.96 10.64
C LEU A 420 8.24 15.04 12.15
N SER A 421 9.31 14.93 12.94
CA SER A 421 9.25 15.10 14.39
C SER A 421 8.73 16.50 14.76
N ALA A 422 9.23 17.55 14.10
CA ALA A 422 8.80 18.92 14.37
C ALA A 422 7.33 19.14 14.01
N ALA A 423 6.89 18.65 12.84
CA ALA A 423 5.50 18.76 12.39
C ALA A 423 4.54 18.03 13.36
N MET A 424 4.86 16.80 13.76
CA MET A 424 4.01 16.03 14.67
C MET A 424 4.07 16.53 16.12
N GLN A 425 5.20 17.08 16.57
CA GLN A 425 5.34 17.66 17.91
C GLN A 425 4.52 18.95 18.08
N CYS A 426 4.31 19.73 17.02
CA CYS A 426 3.44 20.90 17.06
C CYS A 426 1.95 20.53 17.28
N GLY A 427 1.56 19.32 16.90
CA GLY A 427 0.25 18.73 17.19
C GLY A 427 -0.68 18.66 15.98
N PRO A 428 -1.94 18.20 16.17
CA PRO A 428 -2.89 18.03 15.09
C PRO A 428 -3.20 19.34 14.36
N GLY A 429 -3.30 19.29 13.04
CA GLY A 429 -3.56 20.48 12.21
C GLY A 429 -2.32 21.21 11.71
N THR A 430 -1.14 20.90 12.25
CA THR A 430 0.14 21.47 11.77
C THR A 430 0.38 21.10 10.31
N LEU A 431 0.60 22.09 9.45
CA LEU A 431 0.87 21.86 8.03
C LEU A 431 2.35 21.53 7.81
N LEU A 432 2.64 20.54 6.97
CA LEU A 432 3.98 20.22 6.49
C LEU A 432 4.14 20.72 5.05
N VAL A 433 5.08 21.62 4.79
CA VAL A 433 5.42 22.06 3.44
C VAL A 433 6.65 21.29 2.97
N SER A 434 6.42 20.25 2.15
CA SER A 434 7.48 19.48 1.48
C SER A 434 6.88 18.72 0.30
N SER A 435 7.64 18.60 -0.78
CA SER A 435 7.32 17.78 -1.94
C SER A 435 7.85 16.34 -1.83
N ASP A 436 8.60 16.00 -0.76
CA ASP A 436 9.06 14.62 -0.53
C ASP A 436 7.90 13.72 -0.09
N MET A 437 7.75 12.56 -0.74
CA MET A 437 6.75 11.57 -0.37
C MET A 437 7.21 10.61 0.74
N PHE A 438 8.47 10.72 1.15
CA PHE A 438 9.12 9.84 2.13
C PHE A 438 9.06 8.36 1.72
N SER A 439 8.99 8.08 0.41
CA SER A 439 8.78 6.73 -0.14
C SER A 439 9.80 5.71 0.37
N ASN A 440 11.05 6.13 0.56
CA ASN A 440 12.12 5.29 1.10
C ASN A 440 11.86 4.85 2.55
N HIS A 441 11.14 5.67 3.33
CA HIS A 441 10.77 5.37 4.71
C HIS A 441 9.52 4.48 4.82
N LEU A 442 8.63 4.55 3.82
CA LEU A 442 7.44 3.70 3.75
C LEU A 442 7.80 2.22 3.62
N GLN A 443 9.02 1.91 3.15
CA GLN A 443 9.48 0.54 3.04
C GLN A 443 9.63 -0.10 4.43
N GLY A 444 9.01 -1.28 4.60
CA GLY A 444 9.06 -2.04 5.84
C GLY A 444 8.16 -1.51 6.97
N MET A 445 7.39 -0.43 6.75
CA MET A 445 6.32 -0.06 7.68
C MET A 445 5.26 -1.17 7.71
N ASP A 446 4.69 -1.43 8.89
CA ASP A 446 3.48 -2.25 8.96
C ASP A 446 2.29 -1.53 8.29
N LEU A 447 1.27 -2.31 7.97
CA LEU A 447 0.11 -1.82 7.23
C LEU A 447 -0.68 -0.74 7.95
N LEU A 448 -0.76 -0.80 9.29
CA LEU A 448 -1.50 0.18 10.07
C LEU A 448 -0.75 1.51 10.11
N MET A 449 0.55 1.47 10.40
CA MET A 449 1.42 2.65 10.36
C MET A 449 1.38 3.32 9.00
N LYS A 450 1.46 2.53 7.91
CA LYS A 450 1.38 3.04 6.55
C LYS A 450 0.04 3.72 6.26
N ALA A 451 -1.08 3.12 6.69
CA ALA A 451 -2.40 3.72 6.52
C ALA A 451 -2.54 5.05 7.28
N GLN A 452 -2.10 5.10 8.54
CA GLN A 452 -2.18 6.32 9.35
C GLN A 452 -1.21 7.40 8.87
N PHE A 453 0.02 7.05 8.47
CA PHE A 453 0.94 8.03 7.91
C PHE A 453 0.45 8.58 6.57
N THR A 454 -0.12 7.72 5.70
CA THR A 454 -0.75 8.19 4.45
C THR A 454 -1.91 9.15 4.73
N ARG A 455 -2.78 8.83 5.69
CA ARG A 455 -3.85 9.74 6.17
C ARG A 455 -3.27 11.08 6.62
N TRP A 456 -2.19 11.06 7.40
CA TRP A 456 -1.53 12.26 7.90
C TRP A 456 -0.96 13.12 6.76
N GLN A 457 -0.29 12.50 5.78
CA GLN A 457 0.21 13.20 4.59
C GLN A 457 -0.92 13.83 3.78
N GLU A 458 -2.00 13.08 3.52
CA GLU A 458 -3.15 13.59 2.74
C GLU A 458 -3.82 14.82 3.39
N LEU A 459 -3.85 14.88 4.72
CA LEU A 459 -4.48 15.98 5.45
C LEU A 459 -3.59 17.20 5.62
N TYR A 460 -2.29 16.99 5.82
CA TYR A 460 -1.41 18.01 6.36
C TYR A 460 -0.22 18.35 5.47
N GLN A 461 0.12 17.52 4.47
CA GLN A 461 1.23 17.79 3.57
C GLN A 461 0.80 18.72 2.41
N MET A 462 1.46 19.86 2.31
CA MET A 462 1.34 20.81 1.20
C MET A 462 2.56 20.67 0.29
N LYS A 463 2.32 20.34 -0.98
CA LYS A 463 3.38 20.27 -1.98
C LYS A 463 3.45 21.56 -2.77
N LEU A 464 4.67 22.08 -2.95
CA LEU A 464 4.88 23.27 -3.76
C LEU A 464 4.86 22.85 -5.24
N ALA A 465 3.84 23.28 -5.98
CA ALA A 465 3.69 22.97 -7.40
C ALA A 465 4.59 23.88 -8.25
N SER A 466 4.58 25.18 -7.98
CA SER A 466 5.37 26.18 -8.70
C SER A 466 5.41 27.52 -7.96
N LEU A 467 6.20 28.46 -8.48
CA LEU A 467 6.28 29.83 -8.00
C LEU A 467 5.82 30.78 -9.12
N GLY A 468 4.67 31.44 -8.95
CA GLY A 468 4.22 32.51 -9.83
C GLY A 468 4.89 33.81 -9.44
N GLY A 469 6.10 34.06 -9.94
CA GLY A 469 6.92 35.16 -9.45
C GLY A 469 7.31 34.94 -7.99
N LYS A 470 6.85 35.79 -7.05
CA LYS A 470 7.06 35.63 -5.60
C LYS A 470 5.94 34.90 -4.87
N GLN A 471 4.90 34.44 -5.58
CA GLN A 471 3.76 33.79 -4.95
C GLN A 471 3.86 32.26 -5.08
N PRO A 472 4.00 31.51 -3.97
CA PRO A 472 3.99 30.06 -4.03
C PRO A 472 2.59 29.55 -4.37
N MET A 473 2.55 28.62 -5.32
CA MET A 473 1.35 27.87 -5.67
C MET A 473 1.53 26.46 -5.17
N PHE A 474 0.67 26.06 -4.23
CA PHE A 474 0.65 24.71 -3.71
C PHE A 474 -0.30 23.84 -4.53
N GLU A 475 0.04 22.56 -4.67
CA GLU A 475 -0.95 21.59 -5.11
C GLU A 475 -2.16 21.71 -4.20
N SER A 476 -3.36 21.72 -4.78
CA SER A 476 -4.59 21.83 -4.01
C SER A 476 -4.63 20.69 -3.01
N VAL A 477 -4.34 20.97 -1.74
CA VAL A 477 -4.80 20.15 -0.62
C VAL A 477 -6.30 20.19 -0.74
N ARG A 478 -6.88 19.13 -1.30
CA ARG A 478 -8.31 19.05 -1.48
C ARG A 478 -8.91 19.21 -0.08
N ARG A 479 -9.50 20.38 0.19
CA ARG A 479 -10.03 20.76 1.51
C ARG A 479 -11.14 19.81 1.99
N PHE A 480 -11.59 18.89 1.13
CA PHE A 480 -12.62 17.89 1.38
C PHE A 480 -12.28 16.50 0.81
N ASP A 481 -11.01 16.16 0.59
CA ASP A 481 -10.62 14.85 0.03
C ASP A 481 -9.32 14.29 0.65
N SER A 482 -9.36 14.07 1.96
CA SER A 482 -8.63 12.93 2.52
C SER A 482 -9.40 11.68 2.14
N ARG A 483 -8.74 10.62 1.65
CA ARG A 483 -9.41 9.39 1.19
C ARG A 483 -10.60 9.04 2.08
N VAL A 484 -11.78 9.07 1.48
CA VAL A 484 -13.04 8.70 2.12
C VAL A 484 -12.88 7.33 2.80
N HIS A 485 -13.15 7.27 4.10
CA HIS A 485 -12.97 6.06 4.91
C HIS A 485 -14.27 5.63 5.57
N VAL A 486 -14.36 4.36 5.97
CA VAL A 486 -15.53 3.83 6.69
C VAL A 486 -15.65 4.48 8.07
N GLN A 487 -16.85 4.89 8.45
CA GLN A 487 -17.14 5.62 9.70
C GLN A 487 -18.27 4.94 10.47
N THR A 488 -18.25 5.04 11.79
CA THR A 488 -19.32 4.48 12.63
C THR A 488 -19.40 5.12 14.01
N THR A 489 -20.62 5.25 14.52
CA THR A 489 -20.93 5.56 15.93
C THR A 489 -21.49 4.36 16.69
N GLY A 490 -21.30 3.14 16.17
CA GLY A 490 -21.90 1.91 16.68
C GLY A 490 -23.29 1.66 16.09
N ASP A 491 -24.21 2.60 16.27
CA ASP A 491 -25.59 2.49 15.78
C ASP A 491 -25.79 2.96 14.33
N THR A 492 -24.79 3.62 13.75
CA THR A 492 -24.77 3.98 12.34
C THR A 492 -23.41 3.65 11.71
N TRP A 493 -23.44 3.35 10.42
CA TRP A 493 -22.26 3.14 9.59
C TRP A 493 -22.37 3.95 8.31
N HIS A 494 -21.22 4.41 7.84
CA HIS A 494 -21.07 5.10 6.57
C HIS A 494 -19.92 4.47 5.80
N PHE A 495 -20.22 3.86 4.65
CA PHE A 495 -19.22 3.21 3.79
C PHE A 495 -19.12 3.98 2.47
N PRO A 496 -18.03 4.72 2.24
CA PRO A 496 -17.82 5.41 0.98
C PRO A 496 -17.21 4.49 -0.10
N SER A 497 -17.51 4.79 -1.37
CA SER A 497 -16.82 4.19 -2.51
C SER A 497 -15.41 4.79 -2.64
N SER A 498 -14.50 4.06 -3.27
CA SER A 498 -13.08 4.45 -3.42
C SER A 498 -12.87 5.76 -4.17
N ASP A 499 -13.81 6.14 -5.03
CA ASP A 499 -13.85 7.41 -5.76
C ASP A 499 -14.63 8.51 -5.03
N GLY A 500 -15.23 8.21 -3.88
CA GLY A 500 -16.06 9.12 -3.08
C GLY A 500 -17.40 9.49 -3.70
N SER A 501 -17.75 8.94 -4.87
CA SER A 501 -18.96 9.33 -5.61
C SER A 501 -20.25 8.82 -4.98
N LYS A 502 -20.19 7.75 -4.18
CA LYS A 502 -21.34 7.15 -3.50
C LYS A 502 -21.00 6.74 -2.08
N TRP A 503 -21.96 6.91 -1.19
CA TRP A 503 -21.87 6.46 0.19
C TRP A 503 -23.04 5.54 0.52
N LEU A 504 -22.76 4.42 1.18
CA LEU A 504 -23.78 3.60 1.82
C LEU A 504 -23.94 4.07 3.26
N CYS A 505 -25.11 4.62 3.57
CA CYS A 505 -25.54 4.92 4.93
C CYS A 505 -26.32 3.72 5.49
N VAL A 506 -25.96 3.27 6.68
CA VAL A 506 -26.64 2.20 7.41
C VAL A 506 -26.92 2.70 8.82
N ARG A 507 -28.16 2.54 9.29
CA ARG A 507 -28.56 2.91 10.65
C ARG A 507 -29.38 1.80 11.29
N ARG A 508 -29.26 1.59 12.59
CA ARG A 508 -30.18 0.70 13.30
C ARG A 508 -31.59 1.28 13.21
N GLU A 509 -32.56 0.39 13.09
CA GLU A 509 -33.96 0.80 13.18
C GLU A 509 -34.28 1.14 14.64
N ASP A 510 -34.70 2.37 14.89
CA ASP A 510 -35.11 2.82 16.23
C ASP A 510 -36.36 2.06 16.67
N LYS A 511 -36.24 1.21 17.71
CA LYS A 511 -37.38 0.53 18.34
C LYS A 511 -38.32 1.50 19.07
N SER A 512 -37.89 2.73 19.35
CA SER A 512 -38.67 3.75 20.10
C SER A 512 -39.83 4.37 19.31
N LEU A 513 -39.94 4.14 17.99
CA LEU A 513 -41.05 4.61 17.17
C LEU A 513 -42.13 3.54 16.89
N LEU A 514 -41.92 2.30 17.35
CA LEU A 514 -42.89 1.20 17.20
C LEU A 514 -43.85 1.09 18.38
N ASP A 515 -43.47 1.57 19.57
CA ASP A 515 -44.35 1.54 20.75
C ASP A 515 -45.41 2.67 20.78
N SER A 516 -45.34 3.65 19.87
CA SER A 516 -46.34 4.73 19.78
C SER A 516 -47.57 4.38 18.92
N HIS A 517 -47.63 3.18 18.32
CA HIS A 517 -48.74 2.78 17.44
C HIS A 517 -49.53 1.55 17.91
N THR A 518 -49.34 1.07 19.14
CA THR A 518 -50.01 -0.14 19.63
C THR A 518 -50.83 0.04 20.92
N VAL A 519 -51.34 1.25 21.20
CA VAL A 519 -52.35 1.44 22.26
C VAL A 519 -53.43 2.42 21.80
N SER A 520 -54.53 1.89 21.27
CA SER A 520 -55.91 2.41 21.43
C SER A 520 -56.89 1.69 20.50
N TYR A 521 -57.27 0.47 20.86
CA TYR A 521 -58.61 -0.07 20.61
C TYR A 521 -58.91 -1.11 21.69
N PHE A 522 -59.33 -0.63 22.86
CA PHE A 522 -60.35 -1.24 23.72
C PHE A 522 -61.00 -0.14 24.54
#